data_AF-A0A1J0R614-F1
#
_entry.id   AF-A0A1J0R614-F1
#
_cell.length_a   1.000
_cell.length_b   1.000
_cell.length_c   1.000
_cell.angle_alpha   90.00
_cell.angle_beta   90.00
_cell.angle_gamma   90.00
#
_symmetry.space_group_name_H-M   'P 1'
#
loop_
_entity.id
_entity.type
_entity.pdbx_description
1 polymer ?
#
loop_
_entity_poly.entity_id
_entity_poly.type
_entity_poly.pdbx_seq_one_letter_code
_entity_poly.pdbx_strand_id
1 'polypeptide(L)'
;MQNALVLACLTMAAVHHAQAAAGDNAAEFSLLCSLYLACDQGVELTDLDATEATRSAIQSLVAINLTAADNEFYGLDFSKPPPNPPEDPNYSEFRTTWNELKRQINEGKLTIESTKIGRLADTKLRKHVQATALGLIKSLKKQIEDIPTAEKAASINAMLKEALYGPGASKAETTAGKTFGSSGPNSCGNTGDSGNNAGISIANDLTCLCGGGDTALVACTHTGDTLDNKGMTSDSVAATAFNQVKTKCRVQKKAGPTEAVLAASLASFRNAIGTRHTGNGNRKEHYGKGGGDACSATDAEGCINYKQQMSGNKLEIKWLKAIENALAEINKHRLQQQAIKNLKRHAAAFVETALRAYRHATVLNTVLSNTQQPPQMAKEKSVKQHVKCEQFHKKSTECTANCCKWEGTTETDGKCIVDESKVKGKTNAEGKGATAAATGFAAHFNDQKECEKDKWICYVIHNDRNSTNKCLKIWNGKKVLKRNSNVDRRITYHEIVVPHI
;
A
#
# COMPACT_ATOMS: atom_id res chain seq x y z
N MET A 1 12.31 -15.70 98.88
CA MET A 1 12.86 -17.06 98.66
C MET A 1 11.76 -17.88 97.99
N GLN A 2 11.63 -17.82 96.66
CA GLN A 2 12.27 -18.73 95.68
C GLN A 2 11.84 -20.19 95.87
N ASN A 3 10.92 -20.68 95.02
CA ASN A 3 11.28 -21.62 93.95
C ASN A 3 10.04 -21.96 93.09
N ALA A 4 10.03 -21.38 91.90
CA ALA A 4 9.17 -21.77 90.79
C ALA A 4 9.83 -22.92 90.02
N LEU A 5 9.09 -23.99 89.77
CA LEU A 5 9.47 -25.03 88.83
C LEU A 5 8.73 -24.75 87.51
N VAL A 6 9.42 -24.12 86.55
CA VAL A 6 8.89 -23.88 85.20
C VAL A 6 9.45 -24.96 84.28
N LEU A 7 8.53 -25.79 83.77
CA LEU A 7 8.78 -26.79 82.75
C LEU A 7 8.93 -26.09 81.39
N ALA A 8 10.13 -26.12 80.81
CA ALA A 8 10.40 -25.60 79.48
C ALA A 8 9.98 -26.62 78.40
N CYS A 9 8.81 -26.43 77.79
CA CYS A 9 8.46 -27.07 76.53
C CYS A 9 9.10 -26.27 75.38
N LEU A 10 10.16 -26.82 74.79
CA LEU A 10 10.67 -26.42 73.48
C LEU A 10 9.63 -26.79 72.40
N THR A 11 8.78 -25.84 72.02
CA THR A 11 8.03 -25.94 70.76
C THR A 11 8.96 -25.51 69.63
N MET A 12 9.46 -26.48 68.87
CA MET A 12 9.98 -26.24 67.52
C MET A 12 8.89 -25.53 66.71
N ALA A 13 9.14 -24.28 66.33
CA ALA A 13 8.35 -23.59 65.33
C ALA A 13 8.59 -24.28 63.98
N ALA A 14 7.79 -25.30 63.69
CA ALA A 14 7.62 -25.77 62.33
C ALA A 14 7.02 -24.59 61.54
N VAL A 15 7.82 -23.97 60.69
CA VAL A 15 7.35 -23.03 59.67
C VAL A 15 6.33 -23.81 58.83
N HIS A 16 5.06 -23.67 59.17
CA HIS A 16 3.98 -24.18 58.33
C HIS A 16 3.99 -23.27 57.10
N HIS A 17 4.55 -23.77 55.99
CA HIS A 17 4.20 -23.22 54.68
C HIS A 17 2.68 -23.31 54.59
N ALA A 18 2.01 -22.15 54.59
CA ALA A 18 0.58 -22.10 54.38
C ALA A 18 0.31 -22.80 53.04
N GLN A 19 -0.57 -23.79 53.03
CA GLN A 19 -0.99 -24.37 51.76
C GLN A 19 -1.60 -23.28 50.89
N ALA A 20 -1.33 -23.32 49.59
CA ALA A 20 -1.95 -22.40 48.67
C ALA A 20 -3.48 -22.60 48.69
N ALA A 21 -4.22 -21.51 48.77
CA ALA A 21 -5.67 -21.58 48.58
C ALA A 21 -5.95 -21.84 47.10
N ALA A 22 -6.95 -22.68 46.84
CA ALA A 22 -7.39 -22.99 45.49
C ALA A 22 -7.70 -21.69 44.72
N GLY A 23 -7.02 -21.49 43.59
CA GLY A 23 -7.22 -20.32 42.75
C GLY A 23 -6.40 -19.07 43.08
N ASP A 24 -5.50 -19.11 44.06
CA ASP A 24 -4.68 -17.96 44.44
C ASP A 24 -3.94 -17.31 43.24
N ASN A 25 -3.54 -18.10 42.24
CA ASN A 25 -2.84 -17.67 41.03
C ASN A 25 -3.70 -17.75 39.76
N ALA A 26 -5.02 -17.90 39.86
CA ALA A 26 -5.86 -18.16 38.69
C ALA A 26 -5.89 -17.00 37.69
N ALA A 27 -5.80 -15.75 38.16
CA ALA A 27 -5.73 -14.58 37.28
C ALA A 27 -4.41 -14.56 36.50
N GLU A 28 -3.29 -14.77 37.21
CA GLU A 28 -1.94 -14.85 36.68
C GLU A 28 -1.79 -16.02 35.70
N PHE A 29 -2.38 -17.16 36.01
CA PHE A 29 -2.41 -18.34 35.15
C PHE A 29 -3.25 -18.08 33.88
N SER A 30 -4.46 -17.52 34.02
CA SER A 30 -5.33 -17.19 32.88
C SER A 30 -4.64 -16.24 31.90
N LEU A 31 -3.86 -15.29 32.42
CA LEU A 31 -3.13 -14.34 31.59
C LEU A 31 -1.99 -14.99 30.81
N LEU A 32 -1.14 -15.80 31.47
CA LEU A 32 -0.09 -16.56 30.78
C LEU A 32 -0.67 -17.59 29.79
N CYS A 33 -1.79 -18.23 30.11
CA CYS A 33 -2.50 -19.10 29.17
C CYS A 33 -3.03 -18.34 27.95
N SER A 34 -3.51 -17.11 28.12
CA SER A 34 -3.98 -16.29 26.99
C SER A 34 -2.82 -15.93 26.05
N LEU A 35 -1.66 -15.56 26.61
CA LEU A 35 -0.43 -15.33 25.84
C LEU A 35 0.06 -16.62 25.16
N TYR A 36 0.05 -17.74 25.90
CA TYR A 36 0.44 -19.05 25.37
C TYR A 36 -0.39 -19.44 24.15
N LEU A 37 -1.72 -19.44 24.29
CA LEU A 37 -2.63 -19.81 23.20
C LEU A 37 -2.51 -18.86 22.01
N ALA A 38 -2.33 -17.57 22.27
CA ALA A 38 -2.13 -16.58 21.22
C ALA A 38 -0.84 -16.87 20.41
N CYS A 39 0.30 -16.99 21.09
CA CYS A 39 1.56 -17.30 20.43
C CYS A 39 1.54 -18.69 19.76
N ASP A 40 0.79 -19.66 20.31
CA ASP A 40 0.72 -21.00 19.75
C ASP A 40 -0.11 -21.06 18.47
N GLN A 41 -1.22 -20.34 18.44
CA GLN A 41 -2.03 -20.16 17.24
C GLN A 41 -1.29 -19.37 16.16
N GLY A 42 -0.48 -18.38 16.58
CA GLY A 42 0.21 -17.48 15.66
C GLY A 42 -0.72 -16.46 15.02
N VAL A 43 -0.24 -15.82 13.96
CA VAL A 43 -0.95 -14.80 13.19
C VAL A 43 -1.10 -15.21 11.74
N GLU A 44 -2.30 -14.98 11.19
CA GLU A 44 -2.60 -15.18 9.78
C GLU A 44 -2.11 -13.97 8.98
N LEU A 45 -0.99 -14.15 8.28
CA LEU A 45 -0.38 -13.19 7.37
C LEU A 45 -0.17 -13.84 6.00
N THR A 46 -0.12 -13.03 4.94
CA THR A 46 0.06 -13.50 3.56
C THR A 46 1.19 -12.73 2.93
N ASP A 47 2.27 -13.42 2.58
CA ASP A 47 3.38 -12.80 1.87
C ASP A 47 2.90 -12.34 0.48
N LEU A 48 3.02 -11.05 0.20
CA LEU A 48 2.76 -10.47 -1.12
C LEU A 48 4.09 -10.08 -1.76
N ASP A 49 4.22 -10.35 -3.06
CA ASP A 49 5.39 -9.94 -3.83
C ASP A 49 5.03 -8.76 -4.75
N ALA A 50 5.77 -7.66 -4.62
CA ALA A 50 5.54 -6.43 -5.37
C ALA A 50 5.80 -6.61 -6.88
N THR A 51 6.81 -7.42 -7.24
CA THR A 51 7.19 -7.70 -8.62
C THR A 51 6.13 -8.55 -9.29
N GLU A 52 5.64 -9.59 -8.62
CA GLU A 52 4.53 -10.42 -9.04
C GLU A 52 3.26 -9.58 -9.21
N ALA A 53 2.92 -8.77 -8.21
CA ALA A 53 1.70 -7.96 -8.22
C ALA A 53 1.64 -6.94 -9.37
N THR A 54 2.80 -6.52 -9.89
CA THR A 54 2.93 -5.52 -10.96
C THR A 54 3.38 -6.11 -12.30
N ARG A 55 3.67 -7.42 -12.39
CA ARG A 55 4.23 -8.06 -13.58
C ARG A 55 3.40 -7.81 -14.83
N SER A 56 2.10 -8.01 -14.76
CA SER A 56 1.20 -7.84 -15.91
C SER A 56 1.15 -6.39 -16.39
N ALA A 57 1.22 -5.42 -15.47
CA ALA A 57 1.26 -4.00 -15.80
C ALA A 57 2.59 -3.63 -16.46
N ILE A 58 3.72 -4.10 -15.94
CA ILE A 58 5.04 -3.91 -16.58
C ILE A 58 5.04 -4.51 -17.99
N GLN A 59 4.55 -5.75 -18.16
CA GLN A 59 4.45 -6.38 -19.49
C GLN A 59 3.57 -5.56 -20.44
N SER A 60 2.45 -5.02 -19.96
CA SER A 60 1.56 -4.17 -20.75
C SER A 60 2.25 -2.87 -21.19
N LEU A 61 2.97 -2.21 -20.28
CA LEU A 61 3.74 -1.01 -20.59
C LEU A 61 4.90 -1.30 -21.56
N VAL A 62 5.59 -2.43 -21.39
CA VAL A 62 6.64 -2.89 -22.30
C VAL A 62 6.08 -3.15 -23.70
N ALA A 63 4.88 -3.74 -23.78
CA ALA A 63 4.21 -3.97 -25.05
C ALA A 63 3.86 -2.65 -25.76
N ILE A 64 3.26 -1.70 -25.03
CA ILE A 64 2.94 -0.36 -25.55
C ILE A 64 4.22 0.36 -26.02
N ASN A 65 5.30 0.29 -25.24
CA ASN A 65 6.60 0.81 -25.63
C ASN A 65 7.11 0.17 -26.94
N LEU A 66 6.99 -1.16 -27.06
CA LEU A 66 7.43 -1.91 -28.25
C LEU A 66 6.64 -1.53 -29.50
N THR A 67 5.34 -1.21 -29.40
CA THR A 67 4.55 -0.73 -30.55
C THR A 67 5.09 0.58 -31.14
N ALA A 68 5.77 1.36 -30.32
CA ALA A 68 6.30 2.68 -30.63
C ALA A 68 7.81 2.68 -30.92
N ALA A 69 8.46 1.52 -30.84
CA ALA A 69 9.88 1.39 -31.13
C ALA A 69 10.18 1.81 -32.58
N ASP A 70 11.40 2.32 -32.80
CA ASP A 70 11.89 2.59 -34.15
C ASP A 70 11.99 1.31 -34.98
N ASN A 71 12.15 1.49 -36.30
CA ASN A 71 12.10 0.37 -37.22
C ASN A 71 13.31 -0.56 -37.09
N GLU A 72 14.46 -0.03 -36.68
CA GLU A 72 15.68 -0.80 -36.49
C GLU A 72 15.52 -1.74 -35.29
N PHE A 73 15.15 -1.20 -34.12
CA PHE A 73 14.94 -1.96 -32.91
C PHE A 73 13.79 -2.98 -33.07
N TYR A 74 12.63 -2.56 -33.59
CA TYR A 74 11.53 -3.49 -33.82
C TYR A 74 11.88 -4.54 -34.87
N GLY A 75 12.80 -4.23 -35.79
CA GLY A 75 13.28 -5.15 -36.83
C GLY A 75 14.10 -6.31 -36.30
N LEU A 76 14.73 -6.17 -35.13
CA LEU A 76 15.61 -7.18 -34.54
C LEU A 76 14.92 -8.54 -34.34
N ASP A 77 15.66 -9.62 -34.60
CA ASP A 77 15.26 -10.98 -34.24
C ASP A 77 15.57 -11.22 -32.76
N PHE A 78 14.54 -11.14 -31.91
CA PHE A 78 14.67 -11.40 -30.49
C PHE A 78 14.72 -12.90 -30.16
N SER A 79 14.46 -13.81 -31.12
CA SER A 79 14.46 -15.27 -30.89
C SER A 79 15.86 -15.84 -30.66
N LYS A 80 16.91 -15.10 -31.06
CA LYS A 80 18.33 -15.45 -30.82
C LYS A 80 19.09 -14.24 -30.26
N PRO A 81 20.08 -14.44 -29.37
CA PRO A 81 20.99 -13.36 -29.02
C PRO A 81 21.86 -13.07 -30.26
N PRO A 82 22.19 -11.80 -30.55
CA PRO A 82 23.11 -11.49 -31.65
C PRO A 82 24.52 -11.98 -31.29
N PRO A 83 25.42 -12.14 -32.27
CA PRO A 83 26.79 -12.64 -32.05
C PRO A 83 27.56 -11.82 -31.00
N ASN A 84 27.28 -10.52 -30.91
CA ASN A 84 27.74 -9.62 -29.87
C ASN A 84 26.51 -9.00 -29.18
N PRO A 85 25.96 -9.65 -28.13
CA PRO A 85 24.83 -9.08 -27.39
C PRO A 85 25.24 -7.72 -26.81
N PRO A 86 24.35 -6.71 -26.87
CA PRO A 86 24.57 -5.48 -26.12
C PRO A 86 24.81 -5.84 -24.65
N GLU A 87 25.79 -5.20 -24.01
CA GLU A 87 26.01 -5.30 -22.57
C GLU A 87 24.89 -4.61 -21.75
N ASP A 88 23.79 -4.20 -22.40
CA ASP A 88 22.64 -3.58 -21.77
C ASP A 88 21.87 -4.61 -20.91
N PRO A 89 21.77 -4.42 -19.58
CA PRO A 89 20.99 -5.29 -18.70
C PRO A 89 19.51 -5.41 -19.10
N ASN A 90 18.94 -4.41 -19.77
CA ASN A 90 17.57 -4.48 -20.26
C ASN A 90 17.42 -5.48 -21.41
N TYR A 91 18.47 -5.65 -22.24
CA TYR A 91 18.43 -6.62 -23.33
C TYR A 91 18.36 -8.04 -22.79
N SER A 92 19.17 -8.37 -21.77
CA SER A 92 19.11 -9.69 -21.13
C SER A 92 17.81 -9.91 -20.35
N GLU A 93 17.29 -8.88 -19.66
CA GLU A 93 16.03 -8.94 -18.90
C GLU A 93 14.80 -9.12 -19.81
N PHE A 94 14.70 -8.36 -20.90
CA PHE A 94 13.45 -8.24 -21.66
C PHE A 94 13.43 -8.94 -23.02
N ARG A 95 14.56 -9.44 -23.56
CA ARG A 95 14.59 -10.03 -24.91
C ARG A 95 13.50 -11.08 -25.15
N THR A 96 13.33 -12.04 -24.24
CA THR A 96 12.30 -13.09 -24.37
C THR A 96 10.89 -12.48 -24.34
N THR A 97 10.67 -11.48 -23.47
CA THR A 97 9.42 -10.73 -23.38
C THR A 97 9.14 -9.95 -24.68
N TRP A 98 10.14 -9.27 -25.25
CA TRP A 98 9.99 -8.57 -26.53
C TRP A 98 9.71 -9.52 -27.69
N ASN A 99 10.35 -10.69 -27.73
CA ASN A 99 10.08 -11.69 -28.76
C ASN A 99 8.60 -12.11 -28.76
N GLU A 100 8.08 -12.46 -27.58
CA GLU A 100 6.70 -12.91 -27.44
C GLU A 100 5.70 -11.79 -27.71
N LEU A 101 5.94 -10.59 -27.19
CA LEU A 101 5.08 -9.43 -27.44
C LEU A 101 5.09 -9.03 -28.93
N LYS A 102 6.26 -9.00 -29.59
CA LYS A 102 6.38 -8.72 -31.02
C LYS A 102 5.57 -9.72 -31.85
N ARG A 103 5.65 -11.01 -31.51
CA ARG A 103 4.87 -12.07 -32.15
C ARG A 103 3.37 -11.82 -32.02
N GLN A 104 2.88 -11.57 -30.79
CA GLN A 104 1.45 -11.31 -30.56
C GLN A 104 0.95 -10.02 -31.23
N ILE A 105 1.78 -8.97 -31.30
CA ILE A 105 1.47 -7.72 -32.01
C ILE A 105 1.34 -7.99 -33.52
N ASN A 106 2.30 -8.70 -34.12
CA ASN A 106 2.28 -9.01 -35.56
C ASN A 106 1.12 -9.93 -35.94
N GLU A 107 0.78 -10.90 -35.09
CA GLU A 107 -0.37 -11.79 -35.28
C GLU A 107 -1.72 -11.09 -34.97
N GLY A 108 -1.69 -9.85 -34.45
CA GLY A 108 -2.89 -9.10 -34.06
C GLY A 108 -3.68 -9.75 -32.93
N LYS A 109 -3.00 -10.52 -32.07
CA LYS A 109 -3.59 -11.26 -30.93
C LYS A 109 -3.45 -10.53 -29.60
N LEU A 110 -2.51 -9.59 -29.49
CA LEU A 110 -2.28 -8.86 -28.24
C LEU A 110 -3.46 -7.93 -27.93
N THR A 111 -4.04 -8.09 -26.74
CA THR A 111 -5.09 -7.22 -26.19
C THR A 111 -4.72 -6.80 -24.78
N ILE A 112 -4.85 -5.50 -24.48
CA ILE A 112 -4.65 -4.93 -23.13
C ILE A 112 -5.89 -4.11 -22.80
N GLU A 113 -6.57 -4.42 -21.68
CA GLU A 113 -7.82 -3.75 -21.27
C GLU A 113 -8.82 -3.60 -22.44
N SER A 114 -9.09 -4.71 -23.14
CA SER A 114 -9.96 -4.77 -24.34
C SER A 114 -9.50 -3.95 -25.55
N THR A 115 -8.32 -3.32 -25.49
CA THR A 115 -7.71 -2.59 -26.61
C THR A 115 -6.81 -3.52 -27.40
N LYS A 116 -7.14 -3.75 -28.68
CA LYS A 116 -6.25 -4.49 -29.59
C LYS A 116 -4.98 -3.67 -29.84
N ILE A 117 -3.84 -4.28 -29.58
CA ILE A 117 -2.53 -3.65 -29.69
C ILE A 117 -1.90 -4.06 -31.00
N GLY A 118 -1.59 -3.06 -31.83
CA GLY A 118 -0.89 -3.20 -33.09
C GLY A 118 0.34 -2.30 -33.12
N ARG A 119 1.20 -2.50 -34.10
CA ARG A 119 2.35 -1.62 -34.31
C ARG A 119 1.87 -0.22 -34.73
N LEU A 120 2.37 0.82 -34.06
CA LEU A 120 2.04 2.20 -34.42
C LEU A 120 2.69 2.58 -35.75
N ALA A 121 2.03 3.43 -36.53
CA ALA A 121 2.60 3.99 -37.76
C ALA A 121 3.84 4.85 -37.47
N ASP A 122 4.74 4.97 -38.45
CA ASP A 122 6.00 5.70 -38.31
C ASP A 122 5.80 7.22 -38.34
N THR A 123 5.41 7.76 -37.18
CA THR A 123 5.13 9.19 -37.00
C THR A 123 5.81 9.72 -35.74
N LYS A 124 5.86 11.04 -35.60
CA LYS A 124 6.38 11.71 -34.38
C LYS A 124 5.63 11.30 -33.10
N LEU A 125 4.41 10.75 -33.21
CA LEU A 125 3.61 10.29 -32.07
C LEU A 125 4.21 9.04 -31.40
N ARG A 126 5.00 8.23 -32.13
CA ARG A 126 5.75 7.09 -31.54
C ARG A 126 6.61 7.54 -30.37
N LYS A 127 7.39 8.62 -30.53
CA LYS A 127 8.26 9.15 -29.48
C LYS A 127 7.50 9.54 -28.21
N HIS A 128 6.27 10.06 -28.36
CA HIS A 128 5.44 10.41 -27.21
C HIS A 128 4.95 9.16 -26.46
N VAL A 129 4.44 8.15 -27.18
CA VAL A 129 4.00 6.89 -26.59
C VAL A 129 5.17 6.17 -25.90
N GLN A 130 6.32 6.10 -26.56
CA GLN A 130 7.54 5.50 -26.05
C GLN A 130 8.00 6.19 -24.75
N ALA A 131 8.11 7.52 -24.75
CA ALA A 131 8.52 8.29 -23.57
C ALA A 131 7.54 8.12 -22.40
N THR A 132 6.23 8.12 -22.67
CA THR A 132 5.21 7.87 -21.64
C THR A 132 5.36 6.47 -21.05
N ALA A 133 5.41 5.43 -21.88
CA ALA A 133 5.53 4.05 -21.40
C ALA A 133 6.83 3.83 -20.60
N LEU A 134 7.97 4.30 -21.09
CA LEU A 134 9.25 4.19 -20.38
C LEU A 134 9.25 4.96 -19.06
N GLY A 135 8.67 6.17 -19.04
CA GLY A 135 8.55 6.97 -17.82
C GLY A 135 7.71 6.25 -16.75
N LEU A 136 6.62 5.62 -17.16
CA LEU A 136 5.75 4.84 -16.27
C LEU A 136 6.41 3.55 -15.79
N ILE A 137 7.15 2.83 -16.65
CA ILE A 137 7.94 1.65 -16.25
C ILE A 137 8.97 2.04 -15.20
N LYS A 138 9.74 3.12 -15.43
CA LYS A 138 10.74 3.62 -14.47
C LYS A 138 10.10 4.02 -13.15
N SER A 139 8.97 4.72 -13.20
CA SER A 139 8.22 5.10 -11.99
C SER A 139 7.71 3.89 -11.22
N LEU A 140 7.24 2.85 -11.93
CA LEU A 140 6.74 1.63 -11.32
C LEU A 140 7.88 0.81 -10.69
N LYS A 141 9.01 0.63 -11.40
CA LYS A 141 10.22 -0.02 -10.85
C LYS A 141 10.71 0.70 -9.59
N LYS A 142 10.78 2.03 -9.61
CA LYS A 142 11.13 2.82 -8.43
C LYS A 142 10.15 2.61 -7.27
N GLN A 143 8.85 2.61 -7.53
CA GLN A 143 7.85 2.35 -6.48
C GLN A 143 7.94 0.93 -5.92
N ILE A 144 8.41 -0.07 -6.69
CA ILE A 144 8.71 -1.41 -6.18
C ILE A 144 9.90 -1.37 -5.22
N GLU A 145 10.98 -0.66 -5.57
CA GLU A 145 12.17 -0.50 -4.74
C GLU A 145 11.89 0.28 -3.45
N ASP A 146 10.96 1.24 -3.49
CA ASP A 146 10.57 2.07 -2.34
C ASP A 146 9.60 1.34 -1.36
N ILE A 147 9.14 0.12 -1.67
CA ILE A 147 8.28 -0.64 -0.75
C ILE A 147 9.06 -1.03 0.50
N PRO A 148 8.52 -0.80 1.71
CA PRO A 148 9.19 -1.18 2.94
C PRO A 148 9.39 -2.69 3.00
N THR A 149 10.58 -3.12 3.40
CA THR A 149 10.87 -4.53 3.70
C THR A 149 10.32 -4.89 5.07
N ALA A 150 9.63 -6.03 5.14
CA ALA A 150 9.17 -6.64 6.38
C ALA A 150 9.58 -8.10 6.41
N GLU A 151 9.63 -8.68 7.62
CA GLU A 151 9.79 -10.11 7.79
C GLU A 151 8.62 -10.89 7.14
N LYS A 152 8.93 -12.12 6.69
CA LYS A 152 7.93 -13.02 6.14
C LYS A 152 7.00 -13.55 7.23
N ALA A 153 5.78 -13.92 6.85
CA ALA A 153 4.78 -14.48 7.76
C ALA A 153 5.31 -15.68 8.56
N ALA A 154 6.13 -16.53 7.95
CA ALA A 154 6.77 -17.67 8.61
C ALA A 154 7.78 -17.25 9.68
N SER A 155 8.64 -16.26 9.40
CA SER A 155 9.61 -15.71 10.36
C SER A 155 8.92 -15.08 11.56
N ILE A 156 7.84 -14.31 11.32
CA ILE A 156 7.04 -13.68 12.36
C ILE A 156 6.43 -14.73 13.29
N ASN A 157 5.85 -15.80 12.73
CA ASN A 157 5.31 -16.90 13.52
C ASN A 157 6.40 -17.70 14.25
N ALA A 158 7.60 -17.80 13.69
CA ALA A 158 8.75 -18.38 14.39
C ALA A 158 9.12 -17.55 15.64
N MET A 159 9.13 -16.21 15.56
CA MET A 159 9.36 -15.34 16.74
C MET A 159 8.32 -15.58 17.84
N LEU A 160 7.04 -15.78 17.48
CA LEU A 160 6.00 -16.13 18.46
C LEU A 160 6.24 -17.50 19.10
N LYS A 161 6.75 -18.49 18.34
CA LYS A 161 7.13 -19.80 18.89
C LYS A 161 8.37 -19.72 19.78
N GLU A 162 9.33 -18.87 19.45
CA GLU A 162 10.48 -18.59 20.32
C GLU A 162 10.07 -17.95 21.65
N ALA A 163 9.01 -17.13 21.67
CA ALA A 163 8.45 -16.63 22.94
C ALA A 163 7.89 -17.78 23.79
N LEU A 164 7.27 -18.79 23.17
CA LEU A 164 6.72 -19.94 23.89
C LEU A 164 7.79 -20.84 24.46
N TYR A 165 8.83 -21.13 23.67
CA TYR A 165 9.74 -22.24 23.92
C TYR A 165 11.19 -21.82 24.10
N GLY A 166 11.49 -20.53 24.02
CA GLY A 166 12.83 -19.97 24.13
C GLY A 166 13.51 -19.72 22.78
N PRO A 167 14.65 -18.99 22.77
CA PRO A 167 15.31 -18.55 21.55
C PRO A 167 15.68 -19.71 20.62
N GLY A 168 15.27 -19.63 19.35
CA GLY A 168 15.49 -20.65 18.32
C GLY A 168 14.66 -21.93 18.45
N ALA A 169 13.77 -22.04 19.43
CA ALA A 169 12.98 -23.24 19.68
C ALA A 169 11.56 -23.16 19.11
N SER A 170 11.11 -24.22 18.44
CA SER A 170 9.74 -24.36 17.92
C SER A 170 8.83 -25.25 18.79
N LYS A 171 9.42 -25.90 19.79
CA LYS A 171 8.77 -26.78 20.78
C LYS A 171 9.59 -26.76 22.07
N ALA A 172 8.99 -27.23 23.16
CA ALA A 172 9.71 -27.35 24.43
C ALA A 172 10.92 -28.30 24.30
N GLU A 173 12.09 -27.80 24.68
CA GLU A 173 13.37 -28.52 24.66
C GLU A 173 13.82 -28.88 26.07
N THR A 174 14.41 -30.07 26.20
CA THR A 174 15.05 -30.59 27.43
C THR A 174 16.56 -30.33 27.39
N THR A 175 16.94 -29.13 27.01
CA THR A 175 18.33 -28.65 27.13
C THR A 175 18.29 -27.44 28.04
N ALA A 176 19.07 -27.47 29.12
CA ALA A 176 19.09 -26.39 30.10
C ALA A 176 19.41 -25.04 29.45
N GLY A 177 18.65 -24.00 29.81
CA GLY A 177 18.81 -22.66 29.27
C GLY A 177 18.26 -22.48 27.84
N LYS A 178 17.49 -23.44 27.32
CA LYS A 178 16.70 -23.29 26.08
C LYS A 178 15.25 -22.91 26.41
N THR A 179 14.44 -23.91 26.75
CA THR A 179 13.05 -23.68 27.17
C THR A 179 12.94 -23.45 28.66
N PHE A 180 13.68 -24.21 29.46
CA PHE A 180 13.62 -24.19 30.93
C PHE A 180 15.00 -23.92 31.52
N GLY A 181 15.05 -23.46 32.77
CA GLY A 181 16.29 -23.46 33.55
C GLY A 181 16.74 -24.87 33.93
N SER A 182 17.94 -24.98 34.53
CA SER A 182 18.51 -26.26 34.95
C SER A 182 17.91 -26.83 36.24
N SER A 183 17.17 -26.02 36.99
CA SER A 183 16.50 -26.37 38.24
C SER A 183 15.35 -25.39 38.53
N GLY A 184 14.50 -25.68 39.51
CA GLY A 184 13.44 -24.77 39.95
C GLY A 184 13.94 -23.38 40.35
N PRO A 185 14.94 -23.25 41.25
CA PRO A 185 15.55 -21.96 41.58
C PRO A 185 16.12 -21.22 40.37
N ASN A 186 16.80 -21.93 39.46
CA ASN A 186 17.32 -21.32 38.25
C ASN A 186 16.21 -20.88 37.30
N SER A 187 15.15 -21.68 37.15
CA SER A 187 14.03 -21.43 36.23
C SER A 187 13.15 -20.29 36.71
N CYS A 188 12.91 -20.19 38.01
CA CYS A 188 11.87 -19.32 38.58
C CYS A 188 12.44 -18.07 39.27
N GLY A 189 13.77 -17.91 39.28
CA GLY A 189 14.45 -16.68 39.69
C GLY A 189 15.02 -16.71 41.10
N ASN A 190 14.66 -17.69 41.93
CA ASN A 190 15.10 -17.80 43.32
C ASN A 190 14.88 -16.47 44.09
N THR A 191 15.88 -15.99 44.83
CA THR A 191 15.93 -14.67 45.50
C THR A 191 16.19 -13.50 44.55
N GLY A 192 16.27 -13.75 43.25
CA GLY A 192 16.54 -12.75 42.21
C GLY A 192 18.02 -12.58 41.87
N ASP A 193 18.83 -13.61 42.10
CA ASP A 193 20.28 -13.56 41.88
C ASP A 193 20.64 -13.55 40.38
N SER A 194 21.84 -13.07 40.06
CA SER A 194 22.36 -13.05 38.68
C SER A 194 22.50 -14.46 38.10
N GLY A 195 22.15 -14.64 36.82
CA GLY A 195 22.31 -15.92 36.11
C GLY A 195 21.11 -16.87 36.18
N ASN A 196 19.96 -16.41 36.71
CA ASN A 196 18.70 -17.13 36.61
C ASN A 196 18.09 -17.04 35.18
N ASN A 197 17.16 -17.94 34.90
CA ASN A 197 16.44 -18.11 33.65
C ASN A 197 14.94 -17.76 33.75
N ALA A 198 14.53 -17.01 34.79
CA ALA A 198 13.16 -16.48 34.85
C ALA A 198 12.86 -15.67 33.57
N GLY A 199 11.69 -15.90 32.97
CA GLY A 199 11.34 -15.18 31.76
C GLY A 199 12.01 -15.67 30.49
N ILE A 200 12.66 -16.84 30.50
CA ILE A 200 13.30 -17.39 29.28
C ILE A 200 12.29 -17.78 28.21
N SER A 201 11.12 -18.30 28.61
CA SER A 201 10.04 -18.72 27.73
C SER A 201 8.70 -18.69 28.50
N ILE A 202 7.58 -18.59 27.79
CA ILE A 202 6.26 -18.72 28.43
C ILE A 202 6.08 -20.12 29.03
N ALA A 203 6.64 -21.16 28.40
CA ALA A 203 6.61 -22.52 28.94
C ALA A 203 7.30 -22.62 30.30
N ASN A 204 8.46 -21.98 30.46
CA ASN A 204 9.15 -21.88 31.75
C ASN A 204 8.27 -21.24 32.81
N ASP A 205 7.71 -20.07 32.50
CA ASP A 205 7.01 -19.28 33.51
C ASP A 205 5.65 -19.89 33.89
N LEU A 206 4.93 -20.50 32.93
CA LEU A 206 3.75 -21.32 33.24
C LEU A 206 4.09 -22.47 34.21
N THR A 207 5.25 -23.09 34.01
CA THR A 207 5.71 -24.20 34.86
C THR A 207 6.19 -23.69 36.22
N CYS A 208 6.82 -22.53 36.30
CA CYS A 208 7.15 -21.92 37.58
C CYS A 208 5.91 -21.53 38.39
N LEU A 209 4.87 -21.04 37.72
CA LEU A 209 3.63 -20.63 38.36
C LEU A 209 2.81 -21.82 38.88
N CYS A 210 2.72 -22.90 38.10
CA CYS A 210 1.75 -23.98 38.34
C CYS A 210 2.39 -25.36 38.50
N GLY A 211 3.65 -25.51 38.13
CA GLY A 211 4.44 -26.74 38.18
C GLY A 211 5.30 -26.90 39.43
N GLY A 212 5.09 -26.02 40.42
CA GLY A 212 5.82 -25.97 41.70
C GLY A 212 5.50 -27.12 42.65
N GLY A 213 5.40 -26.88 43.97
CA GLY A 213 5.09 -27.91 44.96
C GLY A 213 3.73 -28.61 44.77
N ASP A 214 3.34 -29.47 45.70
CA ASP A 214 2.17 -30.38 45.58
C ASP A 214 0.84 -29.72 45.20
N THR A 215 0.67 -28.44 45.55
CA THR A 215 -0.59 -27.70 45.37
C THR A 215 -0.48 -26.51 44.40
N ALA A 216 0.66 -26.30 43.73
CA ALA A 216 0.84 -25.13 42.85
C ALA A 216 -0.15 -25.17 41.68
N LEU A 217 -0.47 -26.36 41.18
CA LEU A 217 -1.50 -26.51 40.16
C LEU A 217 -2.88 -26.12 40.67
N VAL A 218 -3.22 -26.52 41.91
CA VAL A 218 -4.48 -26.16 42.59
C VAL A 218 -4.61 -24.65 42.75
N ALA A 219 -3.51 -23.97 43.06
CA ALA A 219 -3.45 -22.50 43.11
C ALA A 219 -3.76 -21.86 41.74
N CYS A 220 -3.38 -22.50 40.64
CA CYS A 220 -3.64 -22.00 39.28
C CYS A 220 -5.05 -22.31 38.76
N THR A 221 -5.57 -23.52 39.01
CA THR A 221 -6.77 -24.02 38.32
C THR A 221 -8.02 -24.05 39.19
N HIS A 222 -7.88 -23.92 40.51
CA HIS A 222 -8.90 -24.25 41.52
C HIS A 222 -9.32 -25.73 41.55
N THR A 223 -8.71 -26.58 40.72
CA THR A 223 -9.02 -28.03 40.68
C THR A 223 -8.05 -28.75 41.61
N GLY A 224 -8.51 -29.79 42.31
CA GLY A 224 -7.64 -30.65 43.13
C GLY A 224 -6.68 -31.53 42.33
N ASP A 225 -6.30 -31.09 41.12
CA ASP A 225 -5.41 -31.81 40.22
C ASP A 225 -3.98 -31.76 40.77
N THR A 226 -3.25 -32.86 40.59
CA THR A 226 -1.82 -32.97 40.93
C THR A 226 -0.98 -33.15 39.66
N LEU A 227 0.34 -32.96 39.80
CA LEU A 227 1.32 -33.17 38.74
C LEU A 227 2.22 -34.36 39.09
N ASP A 228 2.50 -35.21 38.10
CA ASP A 228 3.37 -36.38 38.29
C ASP A 228 4.84 -35.97 38.47
N ASN A 229 5.24 -34.85 37.87
CA ASN A 229 6.63 -34.38 37.79
C ASN A 229 6.73 -32.92 38.25
N LYS A 230 6.49 -32.70 39.54
CA LYS A 230 6.45 -31.37 40.17
C LYS A 230 7.83 -30.85 40.57
N GLY A 231 7.95 -29.55 40.82
CA GLY A 231 9.13 -28.93 41.43
C GLY A 231 10.30 -28.58 40.50
N MET A 232 10.18 -28.87 39.19
CA MET A 232 11.19 -28.50 38.18
C MET A 232 12.64 -28.89 38.57
N THR A 233 12.84 -30.09 39.11
CA THR A 233 14.16 -30.54 39.59
C THR A 233 15.20 -30.72 38.48
N SER A 234 14.73 -30.80 37.23
CA SER A 234 15.51 -30.77 35.99
C SER A 234 14.67 -30.19 34.85
N ASP A 235 15.30 -29.88 33.72
CA ASP A 235 14.63 -29.44 32.49
C ASP A 235 13.67 -30.49 31.91
N SER A 236 13.97 -31.79 32.04
CA SER A 236 13.07 -32.87 31.62
C SER A 236 11.80 -32.97 32.49
N VAL A 237 11.97 -32.82 33.81
CA VAL A 237 10.86 -32.75 34.76
C VAL A 237 10.00 -31.51 34.46
N ALA A 238 10.64 -30.36 34.22
CA ALA A 238 9.95 -29.14 33.83
C ALA A 238 9.17 -29.28 32.51
N ALA A 239 9.75 -29.92 31.49
CA ALA A 239 9.06 -30.19 30.23
C ALA A 239 7.84 -31.08 30.41
N THR A 240 7.92 -32.08 31.31
CA THR A 240 6.79 -32.96 31.63
C THR A 240 5.68 -32.21 32.37
N ALA A 241 6.05 -31.42 33.40
CA ALA A 241 5.11 -30.55 34.11
C ALA A 241 4.43 -29.57 33.16
N PHE A 242 5.19 -28.89 32.30
CA PHE A 242 4.66 -27.98 31.29
C PHE A 242 3.63 -28.65 30.40
N ASN A 243 3.91 -29.87 29.92
CA ASN A 243 2.99 -30.61 29.07
C ASN A 243 1.66 -30.92 29.77
N GLN A 244 1.66 -31.10 31.09
CA GLN A 244 0.43 -31.24 31.89
C GLN A 244 -0.25 -29.88 32.12
N VAL A 245 0.50 -28.86 32.55
CA VAL A 245 0.00 -27.51 32.84
C VAL A 245 -0.67 -26.88 31.61
N LYS A 246 -0.04 -26.95 30.43
CA LYS A 246 -0.58 -26.32 29.21
C LYS A 246 -1.94 -26.89 28.79
N THR A 247 -2.25 -28.15 29.15
CA THR A 247 -3.59 -28.73 28.88
C THR A 247 -4.70 -28.05 29.68
N LYS A 248 -4.33 -27.36 30.77
CA LYS A 248 -5.27 -26.62 31.62
C LYS A 248 -5.53 -25.21 31.10
N CYS A 249 -4.76 -24.74 30.11
CA CYS A 249 -5.09 -23.54 29.36
C CYS A 249 -6.34 -23.79 28.50
N ARG A 250 -7.51 -23.40 29.02
CA ARG A 250 -8.78 -23.56 28.30
C ARG A 250 -8.74 -22.73 27.01
N VAL A 251 -9.02 -23.37 25.88
CA VAL A 251 -9.11 -22.70 24.58
C VAL A 251 -10.31 -21.75 24.60
N GLN A 252 -10.07 -20.47 24.83
CA GLN A 252 -11.02 -19.44 24.44
C GLN A 252 -11.01 -19.42 22.91
N LYS A 253 -11.85 -20.25 22.28
CA LYS A 253 -12.12 -20.24 20.83
C LYS A 253 -12.80 -18.93 20.47
N LYS A 254 -12.05 -17.84 20.39
CA LYS A 254 -12.45 -16.65 19.63
C LYS A 254 -11.29 -16.33 18.71
N ALA A 255 -11.65 -15.83 17.52
CA ALA A 255 -10.78 -15.52 16.38
C ALA A 255 -9.32 -15.27 16.78
N GLY A 256 -8.38 -15.86 16.04
CA GLY A 256 -6.97 -15.86 16.41
C GLY A 256 -6.45 -14.53 16.93
N PRO A 257 -5.48 -14.56 17.86
CA PRO A 257 -5.14 -13.39 18.65
C PRO A 257 -4.96 -12.19 17.74
N THR A 258 -5.85 -11.22 17.89
CA THR A 258 -5.63 -9.95 17.20
C THR A 258 -4.38 -9.34 17.81
N GLU A 259 -3.64 -8.59 17.01
CA GLU A 259 -2.47 -7.82 17.48
C GLU A 259 -2.81 -7.02 18.75
N ALA A 260 -4.02 -6.47 18.80
CA ALA A 260 -4.57 -5.77 19.95
C ALA A 260 -4.72 -6.66 21.20
N VAL A 261 -5.16 -7.92 21.04
CA VAL A 261 -5.27 -8.87 22.16
C VAL A 261 -3.89 -9.24 22.70
N LEU A 262 -2.90 -9.48 21.84
CA LEU A 262 -1.51 -9.73 22.27
C LEU A 262 -0.93 -8.52 23.01
N ALA A 263 -1.07 -7.32 22.43
CA ALA A 263 -0.57 -6.08 23.05
C ALA A 263 -1.24 -5.80 24.41
N ALA A 264 -2.57 -5.96 24.50
CA ALA A 264 -3.31 -5.79 25.74
C ALA A 264 -2.90 -6.82 26.79
N SER A 265 -2.71 -8.09 26.40
CA SER A 265 -2.26 -9.15 27.30
C SER A 265 -0.85 -8.88 27.84
N LEU A 266 0.06 -8.36 27.01
CA LEU A 266 1.38 -7.93 27.48
C LEU A 266 1.29 -6.75 28.48
N ALA A 267 0.40 -5.79 28.25
CA ALA A 267 0.18 -4.68 29.16
C ALA A 267 -0.38 -5.17 30.51
N SER A 268 -1.40 -6.02 30.49
CA SER A 268 -1.93 -6.68 31.68
C SER A 268 -0.86 -7.49 32.42
N PHE A 269 0.04 -8.16 31.69
CA PHE A 269 1.11 -8.94 32.30
C PHE A 269 2.08 -8.05 33.07
N ARG A 270 2.53 -6.94 32.45
CA ARG A 270 3.40 -5.96 33.14
C ARG A 270 2.75 -5.42 34.40
N ASN A 271 1.45 -5.13 34.36
CA ASN A 271 0.71 -4.60 35.49
C ASN A 271 0.47 -5.62 36.60
N ALA A 272 0.56 -6.92 36.31
CA ALA A 272 0.36 -7.98 37.28
C ALA A 272 1.63 -8.28 38.12
N ILE A 273 2.82 -7.94 37.61
CA ILE A 273 4.08 -8.09 38.36
C ILE A 273 4.02 -7.22 39.62
N GLY A 274 4.36 -7.83 40.75
CA GLY A 274 4.40 -7.19 42.06
C GLY A 274 3.03 -6.98 42.71
N THR A 275 1.91 -7.31 42.07
CA THR A 275 0.58 -7.01 42.65
C THR A 275 0.27 -7.76 43.94
N ARG A 276 0.96 -8.88 44.20
CA ARG A 276 0.78 -9.72 45.39
C ARG A 276 1.78 -9.45 46.52
N HIS A 277 2.57 -8.38 46.45
CA HIS A 277 3.67 -8.11 47.40
C HIS A 277 3.23 -7.65 48.81
N THR A 278 1.94 -7.65 49.14
CA THR A 278 1.41 -6.97 50.34
C THR A 278 2.16 -7.38 51.61
N GLY A 279 2.86 -6.42 52.22
CA GLY A 279 3.62 -6.61 53.47
C GLY A 279 5.04 -7.19 53.31
N ASN A 280 5.43 -7.64 52.11
CA ASN A 280 6.75 -8.18 51.84
C ASN A 280 7.43 -7.49 50.64
N GLY A 281 8.38 -6.61 50.94
CA GLY A 281 9.12 -5.85 49.94
C GLY A 281 9.96 -6.71 48.98
N ASN A 282 10.30 -7.94 49.35
CA ASN A 282 11.08 -8.88 48.52
C ASN A 282 10.25 -9.51 47.39
N ARG A 283 8.93 -9.28 47.39
CA ARG A 283 7.98 -9.81 46.39
C ARG A 283 7.54 -8.76 45.36
N LYS A 284 8.16 -7.58 45.35
CA LYS A 284 7.78 -6.47 44.44
C LYS A 284 8.01 -6.82 42.97
N GLU A 285 8.93 -7.73 42.69
CA GLU A 285 9.24 -8.21 41.35
C GLU A 285 8.68 -9.61 41.08
N HIS A 286 7.82 -10.13 41.97
CA HIS A 286 7.20 -11.44 41.82
C HIS A 286 5.97 -11.39 40.92
N TYR A 287 5.77 -12.44 40.13
CA TYR A 287 4.52 -12.74 39.45
C TYR A 287 3.91 -14.00 40.05
N GLY A 288 2.64 -13.93 40.46
CA GLY A 288 2.01 -14.93 41.32
C GLY A 288 2.20 -14.63 42.81
N LYS A 289 1.59 -15.45 43.66
CA LYS A 289 1.53 -15.23 45.12
C LYS A 289 2.85 -15.53 45.83
N GLY A 290 3.48 -16.67 45.53
CA GLY A 290 4.69 -17.17 46.20
C GLY A 290 4.53 -17.49 47.69
N GLY A 291 5.27 -18.48 48.18
CA GLY A 291 5.26 -18.86 49.60
C GLY A 291 6.24 -18.03 50.43
N GLY A 292 7.37 -17.62 49.83
CA GLY A 292 8.46 -16.90 50.49
C GLY A 292 9.03 -15.71 49.72
N ASP A 293 10.29 -15.37 50.02
CA ASP A 293 11.06 -14.33 49.30
C ASP A 293 11.67 -14.86 48.00
N ALA A 294 11.76 -16.18 47.87
CA ALA A 294 12.34 -16.88 46.74
C ALA A 294 11.27 -17.59 45.91
N CYS A 295 11.47 -17.62 44.60
CA CYS A 295 10.70 -18.46 43.68
C CYS A 295 11.59 -19.61 43.20
N SER A 296 11.44 -20.78 43.83
CA SER A 296 12.29 -21.97 43.63
C SER A 296 11.57 -23.15 42.98
N ALA A 297 10.29 -22.98 42.61
CA ALA A 297 9.37 -24.06 42.24
C ALA A 297 9.13 -25.10 43.36
N THR A 298 9.56 -24.87 44.61
CA THR A 298 9.25 -25.78 45.72
C THR A 298 7.98 -25.39 46.47
N ASP A 299 7.59 -24.13 46.38
CA ASP A 299 6.48 -23.55 47.13
C ASP A 299 5.12 -24.08 46.66
N ALA A 300 4.19 -24.17 47.61
CA ALA A 300 2.82 -24.62 47.40
C ALA A 300 2.01 -23.66 46.53
N GLU A 301 2.37 -22.37 46.55
CA GLU A 301 1.66 -21.26 45.91
C GLU A 301 2.12 -21.01 44.48
N GLY A 302 3.40 -21.26 44.15
CA GLY A 302 3.98 -20.94 42.85
C GLY A 302 4.19 -19.45 42.60
N CYS A 303 5.33 -19.11 41.97
CA CYS A 303 5.67 -17.74 41.59
C CYS A 303 6.85 -17.70 40.60
N ILE A 304 7.06 -16.54 39.99
CA ILE A 304 8.26 -16.19 39.23
C ILE A 304 8.84 -14.91 39.80
N ASN A 305 10.15 -14.88 40.06
CA ASN A 305 10.86 -13.70 40.52
C ASN A 305 11.62 -13.04 39.37
N TYR A 306 11.14 -11.87 38.91
CA TYR A 306 11.75 -11.12 37.81
C TYR A 306 12.76 -10.06 38.27
N LYS A 307 13.21 -10.08 39.52
CA LYS A 307 14.11 -9.06 40.07
C LYS A 307 15.37 -8.84 39.23
N GLN A 308 15.93 -9.91 38.65
CA GLN A 308 17.09 -9.80 37.76
C GLN A 308 16.74 -9.20 36.39
N GLN A 309 15.52 -9.45 35.90
CA GLN A 309 15.00 -8.94 34.63
C GLN A 309 14.47 -7.50 34.78
N MET A 310 14.36 -6.98 35.99
CA MET A 310 13.95 -5.62 36.29
C MET A 310 15.17 -4.76 36.67
N SER A 311 15.60 -3.90 35.76
CA SER A 311 16.69 -2.93 36.01
C SER A 311 16.16 -1.51 35.89
N GLY A 312 15.95 -0.85 37.03
CA GLY A 312 15.26 0.44 37.07
C GLY A 312 13.83 0.32 36.53
N ASN A 313 13.49 1.14 35.54
CA ASN A 313 12.17 1.11 34.89
C ASN A 313 12.10 0.17 33.68
N LYS A 314 13.15 -0.64 33.42
CA LYS A 314 13.20 -1.55 32.26
C LYS A 314 12.87 -2.98 32.70
N LEU A 315 11.97 -3.62 31.97
CA LEU A 315 11.60 -5.03 32.11
C LEU A 315 12.19 -5.82 30.92
N GLU A 316 13.24 -6.60 31.17
CA GLU A 316 14.01 -7.33 30.16
C GLU A 316 13.72 -8.84 30.22
N ILE A 317 12.45 -9.21 30.09
CA ILE A 317 12.02 -10.61 29.97
C ILE A 317 12.19 -11.08 28.53
N LYS A 318 12.84 -12.22 28.30
CA LYS A 318 13.21 -12.69 26.94
C LYS A 318 11.98 -12.98 26.08
N TRP A 319 11.01 -13.74 26.60
CA TRP A 319 9.80 -14.04 25.84
C TRP A 319 8.94 -12.79 25.59
N LEU A 320 8.93 -11.84 26.54
CA LEU A 320 8.21 -10.57 26.40
C LEU A 320 8.76 -9.79 25.19
N LYS A 321 10.09 -9.67 25.10
CA LYS A 321 10.78 -9.02 23.99
C LYS A 321 10.55 -9.73 22.66
N ALA A 322 10.49 -11.06 22.65
CA ALA A 322 10.17 -11.83 21.45
C ALA A 322 8.77 -11.50 20.92
N ILE A 323 7.77 -11.37 21.79
CA ILE A 323 6.41 -10.97 21.38
C ILE A 323 6.38 -9.51 20.93
N GLU A 324 7.06 -8.59 21.61
CA GLU A 324 7.17 -7.18 21.19
C GLU A 324 7.79 -7.04 19.79
N ASN A 325 8.86 -7.79 19.52
CA ASN A 325 9.49 -7.83 18.20
C ASN A 325 8.52 -8.39 17.14
N ALA A 326 7.83 -9.49 17.45
CA ALA A 326 6.83 -10.05 16.56
C ALA A 326 5.69 -9.06 16.25
N LEU A 327 5.19 -8.32 17.25
CA LEU A 327 4.17 -7.27 17.05
C LEU A 327 4.68 -6.15 16.13
N ALA A 328 5.93 -5.71 16.31
CA ALA A 328 6.53 -4.70 15.43
C ALA A 328 6.63 -5.20 13.97
N GLU A 329 7.03 -6.45 13.76
CA GLU A 329 7.11 -7.04 12.43
C GLU A 329 5.73 -7.33 11.82
N ILE A 330 4.72 -7.69 12.61
CA ILE A 330 3.32 -7.79 12.16
C ILE A 330 2.84 -6.46 11.56
N ASN A 331 3.10 -5.35 12.24
CA ASN A 331 2.72 -4.02 11.77
C ASN A 331 3.46 -3.67 10.46
N LYS A 332 4.79 -3.87 10.40
CA LYS A 332 5.58 -3.65 9.18
C LYS A 332 5.07 -4.50 8.02
N HIS A 333 4.75 -5.77 8.27
CA HIS A 333 4.22 -6.68 7.26
C HIS A 333 2.87 -6.19 6.70
N ARG A 334 1.96 -5.71 7.56
CA ARG A 334 0.68 -5.13 7.13
C ARG A 334 0.85 -3.85 6.31
N LEU A 335 1.78 -2.97 6.71
CA LEU A 335 2.12 -1.77 5.96
C LEU A 335 2.69 -2.12 4.58
N GLN A 336 3.57 -3.11 4.49
CA GLN A 336 4.10 -3.62 3.23
C GLN A 336 2.99 -4.17 2.34
N GLN A 337 2.08 -5.01 2.86
CA GLN A 337 0.94 -5.52 2.10
C GLN A 337 0.05 -4.40 1.57
N GLN A 338 -0.23 -3.38 2.39
CA GLN A 338 -1.01 -2.23 1.97
C GLN A 338 -0.31 -1.44 0.87
N ALA A 339 1.01 -1.24 0.99
CA ALA A 339 1.83 -0.60 -0.04
C ALA A 339 1.78 -1.38 -1.36
N ILE A 340 1.90 -2.71 -1.34
CA ILE A 340 1.80 -3.56 -2.53
C ILE A 340 0.41 -3.49 -3.17
N LYS A 341 -0.66 -3.53 -2.36
CA LYS A 341 -2.04 -3.37 -2.87
C LYS A 341 -2.26 -2.00 -3.52
N ASN A 342 -1.71 -0.94 -2.94
CA ASN A 342 -1.75 0.40 -3.52
C ASN A 342 -0.96 0.46 -4.83
N LEU A 343 0.25 -0.12 -4.83
CA LEU A 343 1.10 -0.20 -6.01
C LEU A 343 0.40 -0.92 -7.17
N LYS A 344 -0.29 -2.03 -6.89
CA LYS A 344 -1.08 -2.75 -7.91
C LYS A 344 -2.16 -1.86 -8.54
N ARG A 345 -2.84 -1.02 -7.75
CA ARG A 345 -3.82 -0.05 -8.26
C ARG A 345 -3.16 1.05 -9.10
N HIS A 346 -2.02 1.58 -8.65
CA HIS A 346 -1.24 2.55 -9.43
C HIS A 346 -0.75 1.96 -10.75
N ALA A 347 -0.30 0.70 -10.74
CA ALA A 347 0.17 0.00 -11.93
C ALA A 347 -0.94 -0.11 -12.99
N ALA A 348 -2.17 -0.42 -12.59
CA ALA A 348 -3.32 -0.40 -13.51
C ALA A 348 -3.59 1.00 -14.08
N ALA A 349 -3.58 2.04 -13.24
CA ALA A 349 -3.74 3.43 -13.71
C ALA A 349 -2.62 3.89 -14.67
N PHE A 350 -1.40 3.36 -14.50
CA PHE A 350 -0.28 3.59 -15.41
C PHE A 350 -0.52 2.92 -16.76
N VAL A 351 -1.01 1.68 -16.77
CA VAL A 351 -1.39 0.99 -18.01
C VAL A 351 -2.45 1.78 -18.78
N GLU A 352 -3.52 2.23 -18.11
CA GLU A 352 -4.54 3.05 -18.77
C GLU A 352 -4.00 4.39 -19.28
N THR A 353 -3.06 5.00 -18.57
CA THR A 353 -2.39 6.22 -19.03
C THR A 353 -1.58 5.98 -20.31
N ALA A 354 -0.84 4.87 -20.38
CA ALA A 354 -0.11 4.48 -21.59
C ALA A 354 -1.07 4.11 -22.74
N LEU A 355 -2.19 3.42 -22.43
CA LEU A 355 -3.22 3.09 -23.43
C LEU A 355 -3.90 4.33 -23.98
N ARG A 356 -4.17 5.35 -23.16
CA ARG A 356 -4.67 6.64 -23.67
C ARG A 356 -3.70 7.29 -24.65
N ALA A 357 -2.41 7.30 -24.35
CA ALA A 357 -1.39 7.82 -25.27
C ALA A 357 -1.35 7.01 -26.58
N TYR A 358 -1.42 5.67 -26.49
CA TYR A 358 -1.50 4.78 -27.65
C TYR A 358 -2.75 5.04 -28.50
N ARG A 359 -3.95 5.00 -27.89
CA ARG A 359 -5.25 5.25 -28.57
C ARG A 359 -5.25 6.60 -29.27
N HIS A 360 -4.75 7.65 -28.61
CA HIS A 360 -4.63 8.98 -29.20
C HIS A 360 -3.68 9.00 -30.41
N ALA A 361 -2.55 8.31 -30.34
CA ALA A 361 -1.63 8.18 -31.47
C ALA A 361 -2.27 7.45 -32.66
N THR A 362 -3.02 6.38 -32.40
CA THR A 362 -3.75 5.62 -33.43
C THR A 362 -4.80 6.49 -34.13
N VAL A 363 -5.65 7.20 -33.37
CA VAL A 363 -6.71 8.05 -33.93
C VAL A 363 -6.14 9.19 -34.76
N LEU A 364 -5.15 9.91 -34.24
CA LEU A 364 -4.52 11.00 -34.98
C LEU A 364 -3.86 10.53 -36.27
N ASN A 365 -3.24 9.35 -36.26
CA ASN A 365 -2.67 8.78 -37.47
C ASN A 365 -3.75 8.49 -38.52
N THR A 366 -4.89 7.91 -38.13
CA THR A 366 -6.02 7.67 -39.05
C THR A 366 -6.54 8.97 -39.65
N VAL A 367 -6.68 10.04 -38.85
CA VAL A 367 -7.12 11.35 -39.36
C VAL A 367 -6.11 11.94 -40.34
N LEU A 368 -4.81 11.89 -40.01
CA LEU A 368 -3.74 12.42 -40.86
C LEU A 368 -3.61 11.64 -42.18
N SER A 369 -3.72 10.32 -42.15
CA SER A 369 -3.69 9.47 -43.34
C SER A 369 -4.88 9.72 -44.27
N ASN A 370 -6.07 9.99 -43.72
CA ASN A 370 -7.26 10.33 -44.52
C ASN A 370 -7.17 11.74 -45.14
N THR A 371 -6.38 12.65 -44.58
CA THR A 371 -6.10 13.97 -45.18
C THR A 371 -4.99 13.97 -46.24
N GLN A 372 -4.28 12.85 -46.41
CA GLN A 372 -3.21 12.68 -47.42
C GLN A 372 -3.66 11.93 -48.68
N GLN A 373 -4.92 11.53 -48.76
CA GLN A 373 -5.49 11.11 -50.04
C GLN A 373 -5.53 12.35 -50.94
N PRO A 374 -4.92 12.35 -52.15
CA PRO A 374 -5.10 13.46 -53.08
C PRO A 374 -6.60 13.68 -53.24
N PRO A 375 -7.10 14.93 -53.31
CA PRO A 375 -8.52 15.15 -53.51
C PRO A 375 -8.90 14.39 -54.77
N GLN A 376 -9.65 13.29 -54.60
CA GLN A 376 -10.40 12.72 -55.69
C GLN A 376 -11.38 13.82 -56.07
N MET A 377 -11.01 14.59 -57.08
CA MET A 377 -11.93 15.42 -57.83
C MET A 377 -12.96 14.47 -58.45
N ALA A 378 -14.01 14.20 -57.68
CA ALA A 378 -15.25 13.66 -58.17
C ALA A 378 -16.36 14.25 -57.31
N LYS A 379 -16.75 15.48 -57.72
CA LYS A 379 -18.10 16.03 -57.65
C LYS A 379 -18.95 15.58 -56.46
N GLU A 380 -19.01 16.39 -55.41
CA GLU A 380 -20.27 16.98 -54.96
C GLU A 380 -20.08 17.90 -53.75
N LYS A 381 -20.74 19.06 -53.84
CA LYS A 381 -21.10 19.99 -52.76
C LYS A 381 -19.98 20.90 -52.23
N SER A 382 -19.49 21.76 -53.11
CA SER A 382 -19.34 23.18 -52.76
C SER A 382 -20.72 23.77 -52.53
N VAL A 383 -21.13 23.98 -51.27
CA VAL A 383 -22.33 24.78 -50.97
C VAL A 383 -22.01 25.73 -49.83
N LYS A 384 -22.38 26.99 -50.07
CA LYS A 384 -22.10 28.23 -49.31
C LYS A 384 -20.75 28.81 -49.74
N GLN A 385 -20.67 29.57 -50.84
CA GLN A 385 -21.43 30.80 -51.07
C GLN A 385 -21.28 31.26 -52.53
N HIS A 386 -21.95 30.60 -53.49
CA HIS A 386 -22.22 31.20 -54.80
C HIS A 386 -23.54 31.96 -54.67
N VAL A 387 -23.50 33.28 -54.76
CA VAL A 387 -24.70 34.11 -54.86
C VAL A 387 -25.44 33.69 -56.14
N LYS A 388 -26.66 33.19 -56.02
CA LYS A 388 -27.50 32.79 -57.17
C LYS A 388 -27.99 34.06 -57.89
N CYS A 389 -27.14 34.71 -58.66
CA CYS A 389 -27.50 35.91 -59.43
C CYS A 389 -28.53 35.62 -60.53
N GLU A 390 -28.50 34.41 -61.09
CA GLU A 390 -29.39 33.96 -62.16
C GLU A 390 -30.87 33.94 -61.75
N GLN A 391 -31.18 33.82 -60.45
CA GLN A 391 -32.58 33.84 -59.99
C GLN A 391 -33.24 35.22 -60.11
N PHE A 392 -32.44 36.27 -60.36
CA PHE A 392 -32.90 37.66 -60.50
C PHE A 392 -32.90 38.15 -61.96
N HIS A 393 -32.89 37.24 -62.93
CA HIS A 393 -33.18 37.60 -64.32
C HIS A 393 -34.51 38.33 -64.42
N LYS A 394 -34.57 39.36 -65.29
CA LYS A 394 -35.77 40.20 -65.49
C LYS A 394 -36.16 41.05 -64.26
N LYS A 395 -35.25 41.24 -63.30
CA LYS A 395 -35.47 42.00 -62.06
C LYS A 395 -34.25 42.83 -61.66
N SER A 396 -34.02 43.93 -62.38
CA SER A 396 -32.83 44.80 -62.22
C SER A 396 -32.53 45.24 -60.77
N THR A 397 -33.57 45.64 -60.02
CA THR A 397 -33.44 46.16 -58.66
C THR A 397 -33.05 45.07 -57.66
N GLU A 398 -33.63 43.87 -57.78
CA GLU A 398 -33.28 42.71 -56.95
C GLU A 398 -31.88 42.18 -57.30
N CYS A 399 -31.49 42.26 -58.58
CA CYS A 399 -30.16 41.88 -59.05
C CYS A 399 -29.05 42.72 -58.39
N THR A 400 -29.15 44.04 -58.49
CA THR A 400 -28.12 44.95 -57.97
C THR A 400 -28.07 44.98 -56.44
N ALA A 401 -29.22 44.81 -55.76
CA ALA A 401 -29.29 44.68 -54.31
C ALA A 401 -28.58 43.43 -53.76
N ASN A 402 -28.46 42.36 -54.56
CA ASN A 402 -27.84 41.10 -54.18
C ASN A 402 -26.38 40.97 -54.67
N CYS A 403 -25.67 42.08 -54.86
CA CYS A 403 -24.25 42.11 -55.26
C CYS A 403 -23.97 41.47 -56.63
N CYS A 404 -24.96 41.46 -57.53
CA CYS A 404 -24.84 41.00 -58.91
C CYS A 404 -24.83 42.18 -59.89
N LYS A 405 -24.27 41.97 -61.08
CA LYS A 405 -24.24 42.95 -62.17
C LYS A 405 -25.44 42.73 -63.08
N TRP A 406 -26.17 43.82 -63.35
CA TRP A 406 -27.28 43.83 -64.30
C TRP A 406 -26.78 44.22 -65.70
N GLU A 407 -27.16 43.44 -66.72
CA GLU A 407 -26.79 43.65 -68.13
C GLU A 407 -28.03 43.81 -69.04
N GLY A 408 -29.09 44.46 -68.53
CA GLY A 408 -30.27 44.84 -69.31
C GLY A 408 -30.39 46.34 -69.52
N THR A 409 -31.04 46.74 -70.62
CA THR A 409 -31.35 48.15 -70.92
C THR A 409 -32.66 48.62 -70.29
N THR A 410 -33.48 47.69 -69.78
CA THR A 410 -34.74 47.96 -69.06
C THR A 410 -34.83 47.12 -67.78
N GLU A 411 -35.78 47.39 -66.90
CA GLU A 411 -35.91 46.69 -65.60
C GLU A 411 -36.27 45.20 -65.75
N THR A 412 -36.95 44.84 -66.83
CA THR A 412 -37.56 43.52 -67.04
C THR A 412 -36.94 42.72 -68.17
N ASP A 413 -36.09 43.32 -69.00
CA ASP A 413 -35.43 42.63 -70.11
C ASP A 413 -33.90 42.74 -70.00
N GLY A 414 -33.33 41.84 -69.20
CA GLY A 414 -31.91 41.83 -68.90
C GLY A 414 -31.45 40.60 -68.14
N LYS A 415 -30.13 40.36 -68.24
CA LYS A 415 -29.47 39.28 -67.51
C LYS A 415 -28.82 39.80 -66.23
N CYS A 416 -28.96 39.05 -65.15
CA CYS A 416 -28.30 39.31 -63.88
C CYS A 416 -27.17 38.31 -63.73
N ILE A 417 -25.93 38.77 -63.74
CA ILE A 417 -24.74 37.92 -63.67
C ILE A 417 -23.92 38.26 -62.43
N VAL A 418 -23.00 37.39 -62.03
CA VAL A 418 -22.10 37.66 -60.90
C VAL A 418 -21.22 38.85 -61.24
N ASP A 419 -21.15 39.85 -60.34
CA ASP A 419 -20.22 40.96 -60.49
C ASP A 419 -18.82 40.57 -59.98
N GLU A 420 -17.98 40.06 -60.88
CA GLU A 420 -16.61 39.64 -60.55
C GLU A 420 -15.73 40.78 -60.00
N SER A 421 -16.10 42.05 -60.25
CA SER A 421 -15.39 43.22 -59.70
C SER A 421 -15.64 43.43 -58.19
N LYS A 422 -16.73 42.89 -57.65
CA LYS A 422 -17.04 42.87 -56.22
C LYS A 422 -16.64 41.57 -55.51
N VAL A 423 -16.12 40.59 -56.27
CA VAL A 423 -15.54 39.32 -55.77
C VAL A 423 -14.02 39.43 -55.62
N LYS A 424 -13.45 40.64 -55.58
CA LYS A 424 -12.04 40.85 -55.21
C LYS A 424 -11.86 40.77 -53.70
N GLY A 425 -10.88 39.95 -53.29
CA GLY A 425 -10.56 39.65 -51.90
C GLY A 425 -10.36 40.89 -51.03
N LYS A 426 -10.82 40.80 -49.78
CA LYS A 426 -10.45 41.76 -48.74
C LYS A 426 -8.97 41.57 -48.37
N THR A 427 -8.09 42.21 -49.14
CA THR A 427 -6.80 42.68 -48.66
C THR A 427 -7.02 43.96 -47.85
N ASN A 428 -6.62 43.98 -46.58
CA ASN A 428 -6.37 45.23 -45.86
C ASN A 428 -4.87 45.35 -45.60
N ALA A 429 -4.28 46.39 -46.20
CA ALA A 429 -2.94 46.90 -45.93
C ALA A 429 -2.95 47.95 -44.79
N GLU A 430 -1.74 48.29 -44.36
CA GLU A 430 -1.31 49.02 -43.15
C GLU A 430 -1.89 50.42 -42.90
N GLY A 431 -1.96 50.79 -41.62
CA GLY A 431 -1.86 52.17 -41.13
C GLY A 431 -0.78 52.28 -40.04
N LYS A 432 0.25 53.11 -40.27
CA LYS A 432 1.30 53.50 -39.30
C LYS A 432 0.80 54.63 -38.39
N GLY A 433 1.18 54.59 -37.11
CA GLY A 433 1.13 55.73 -36.17
C GLY A 433 1.22 55.30 -34.70
N ALA A 434 2.30 55.71 -34.03
CA ALA A 434 2.68 55.45 -32.62
C ALA A 434 1.58 55.84 -31.59
N THR A 435 1.56 55.42 -30.31
CA THR A 435 2.63 55.24 -29.33
C THR A 435 2.06 54.46 -28.13
N ALA A 436 2.92 53.79 -27.37
CA ALA A 436 2.58 52.97 -26.21
C ALA A 436 1.83 53.72 -25.09
N ALA A 437 0.78 53.10 -24.55
CA ALA A 437 0.49 53.06 -23.11
C ALA A 437 -0.66 52.08 -22.80
N ALA A 438 -0.30 51.01 -22.07
CA ALA A 438 -1.04 50.39 -20.98
C ALA A 438 -2.46 49.79 -21.17
N THR A 439 -2.65 48.70 -20.42
CA THR A 439 -3.90 48.17 -19.83
C THR A 439 -4.85 47.32 -20.69
N GLY A 440 -4.92 46.03 -20.30
CA GLY A 440 -6.17 45.29 -20.18
C GLY A 440 -6.66 44.51 -21.40
N PHE A 441 -6.67 43.19 -21.31
CA PHE A 441 -7.59 42.37 -22.12
C PHE A 441 -9.04 42.76 -21.75
N ALA A 442 -9.65 43.63 -22.55
CA ALA A 442 -11.08 43.91 -22.43
C ALA A 442 -11.87 42.65 -22.83
N ALA A 443 -12.79 42.25 -21.96
CA ALA A 443 -13.70 41.15 -22.21
C ALA A 443 -14.62 41.54 -23.37
N HIS A 444 -14.52 40.84 -24.49
CA HIS A 444 -15.54 40.90 -25.51
C HIS A 444 -16.53 39.76 -25.22
N PHE A 445 -17.78 40.15 -24.98
CA PHE A 445 -18.97 39.33 -24.80
C PHE A 445 -19.22 38.81 -23.37
N ASN A 446 -20.36 39.26 -22.80
CA ASN A 446 -20.92 38.81 -21.53
C ASN A 446 -22.15 37.89 -21.73
N ASP A 447 -22.50 37.56 -22.97
CA ASP A 447 -23.67 36.75 -23.34
C ASP A 447 -23.24 35.45 -24.04
N GLN A 448 -23.76 34.32 -23.55
CA GLN A 448 -23.52 32.98 -24.07
C GLN A 448 -24.05 32.78 -25.49
N LYS A 449 -25.20 33.39 -25.84
CA LYS A 449 -25.81 33.24 -27.18
C LYS A 449 -24.99 33.93 -28.28
N GLU A 450 -24.18 34.92 -27.92
CA GLU A 450 -23.24 35.56 -28.86
C GLU A 450 -21.96 34.73 -29.05
N CYS A 451 -21.49 33.99 -28.02
CA CYS A 451 -20.35 33.06 -28.15
C CYS A 451 -20.63 31.89 -29.12
N GLU A 452 -21.86 31.37 -29.11
CA GLU A 452 -22.25 30.18 -29.87
C GLU A 452 -22.42 30.44 -31.38
N LYS A 453 -22.66 31.70 -31.80
CA LYS A 453 -22.85 32.06 -33.22
C LYS A 453 -21.57 32.01 -34.05
N ASP A 454 -20.39 32.19 -33.44
CA ASP A 454 -19.11 32.36 -34.16
C ASP A 454 -18.19 31.12 -34.14
N LYS A 455 -18.67 29.94 -33.71
CA LYS A 455 -17.88 28.68 -33.61
C LYS A 455 -16.65 28.80 -32.69
N TRP A 456 -16.76 29.54 -31.59
CA TRP A 456 -15.74 29.55 -30.53
C TRP A 456 -16.01 28.40 -29.54
N ILE A 457 -14.96 27.80 -28.97
CA ILE A 457 -15.12 26.86 -27.86
C ILE A 457 -15.22 27.70 -26.58
N CYS A 458 -16.40 27.75 -25.97
CA CYS A 458 -16.61 28.44 -24.71
C CYS A 458 -16.16 27.51 -23.55
N TYR A 459 -15.44 28.03 -22.55
CA TYR A 459 -15.09 27.30 -21.33
C TYR A 459 -15.57 28.11 -20.10
N VAL A 460 -16.10 27.42 -19.10
CA VAL A 460 -16.48 28.01 -17.81
C VAL A 460 -15.30 27.89 -16.86
N ILE A 461 -14.83 29.03 -16.31
CA ILE A 461 -13.80 29.03 -15.26
C ILE A 461 -14.52 29.23 -13.93
N HIS A 462 -14.52 28.20 -13.09
CA HIS A 462 -14.94 28.33 -11.70
C HIS A 462 -13.78 28.86 -10.87
N ASN A 463 -14.01 29.96 -10.17
CA ASN A 463 -13.14 30.44 -9.10
C ASN A 463 -14.01 30.60 -7.86
N ASP A 464 -13.50 30.19 -6.68
CA ASP A 464 -14.27 29.78 -5.48
C ASP A 464 -15.28 30.78 -4.89
N ARG A 465 -15.53 31.94 -5.50
CA ARG A 465 -16.59 32.89 -5.09
C ARG A 465 -17.39 33.59 -6.21
N ASN A 466 -17.21 33.26 -7.50
CA ASN A 466 -18.15 33.65 -8.56
C ASN A 466 -17.83 32.97 -9.91
N SER A 467 -18.86 32.51 -10.62
CA SER A 467 -18.74 31.98 -11.99
C SER A 467 -18.84 33.13 -13.00
N THR A 468 -17.81 33.31 -13.85
CA THR A 468 -17.88 34.19 -15.02
C THR A 468 -17.52 33.41 -16.28
N ASN A 469 -18.37 33.51 -17.30
CA ASN A 469 -18.13 32.91 -18.61
C ASN A 469 -17.09 33.77 -19.36
N LYS A 470 -15.99 33.15 -19.83
CA LYS A 470 -15.02 33.84 -20.69
C LYS A 470 -14.67 33.00 -21.91
N CYS A 471 -14.69 33.64 -23.07
CA CYS A 471 -14.48 33.02 -24.38
C CYS A 471 -13.04 33.28 -24.85
N LEU A 472 -12.36 32.27 -25.41
CA LEU A 472 -10.95 32.40 -25.84
C LEU A 472 -10.76 31.90 -27.28
N LYS A 473 -10.07 32.68 -28.12
CA LYS A 473 -9.74 32.32 -29.51
C LYS A 473 -8.48 31.46 -29.51
N ILE A 474 -8.51 30.30 -30.14
CA ILE A 474 -7.28 29.56 -30.50
C ILE A 474 -7.06 29.77 -31.99
N TRP A 475 -5.98 30.46 -32.36
CA TRP A 475 -5.56 30.59 -33.75
C TRP A 475 -4.49 29.54 -34.09
N ASN A 476 -4.51 29.05 -35.32
CA ASN A 476 -3.70 27.97 -35.85
C ASN A 476 -2.21 28.02 -35.43
N GLY A 477 -1.74 26.92 -34.85
CA GLY A 477 -0.37 26.44 -35.01
C GLY A 477 0.78 27.33 -34.49
N LYS A 478 0.87 27.52 -33.17
CA LYS A 478 2.14 27.56 -32.37
C LYS A 478 1.80 27.95 -30.92
N LYS A 479 2.00 27.05 -29.95
CA LYS A 479 1.97 27.42 -28.52
C LYS A 479 3.34 27.93 -28.10
N VAL A 480 3.43 29.22 -27.77
CA VAL A 480 4.42 29.74 -26.83
C VAL A 480 3.64 30.19 -25.59
N LEU A 481 3.70 29.39 -24.52
CA LEU A 481 3.22 29.79 -23.20
C LEU A 481 4.38 30.49 -22.49
N LYS A 482 4.32 31.83 -22.38
CA LYS A 482 5.16 32.56 -21.43
C LYS A 482 4.58 32.37 -20.03
N ARG A 483 5.35 31.74 -19.13
CA ARG A 483 5.12 31.78 -17.68
C ARG A 483 5.26 33.23 -17.22
N ASN A 484 4.24 33.76 -16.55
CA ASN A 484 4.40 34.93 -15.71
C ASN A 484 4.54 34.45 -14.26
N SER A 485 5.67 34.77 -13.64
CA SER A 485 6.02 34.50 -12.26
C SER A 485 5.21 35.40 -11.32
N ASN A 486 4.54 34.76 -10.37
CA ASN A 486 3.99 35.25 -9.09
C ASN A 486 2.51 34.90 -8.95
N VAL A 487 2.25 33.76 -8.29
CA VAL A 487 1.23 33.50 -7.25
C VAL A 487 1.20 31.98 -7.02
N ASP A 488 1.04 31.61 -5.75
CA ASP A 488 1.35 30.33 -5.14
C ASP A 488 0.46 29.13 -5.56
N ARG A 489 1.04 27.96 -5.29
CA ARG A 489 0.69 26.53 -5.45
C ARG A 489 -0.78 26.06 -5.51
N ARG A 490 -0.91 24.91 -6.22
CA ARG A 490 -1.95 23.84 -6.25
C ARG A 490 -3.12 24.06 -7.23
N ILE A 491 -2.98 23.45 -8.41
CA ILE A 491 -4.12 23.04 -9.24
C ILE A 491 -4.26 21.54 -9.09
N THR A 492 -5.33 21.10 -8.44
CA THR A 492 -5.80 19.71 -8.41
C THR A 492 -6.70 19.53 -9.63
N TYR A 493 -6.36 18.61 -10.54
CA TYR A 493 -7.21 18.29 -11.68
C TYR A 493 -8.29 17.31 -11.23
N HIS A 494 -9.56 17.71 -11.25
CA HIS A 494 -10.71 16.81 -11.25
C HIS A 494 -11.28 16.66 -12.67
N GLU A 495 -11.76 15.46 -12.94
CA GLU A 495 -12.22 14.93 -14.23
C GLU A 495 -13.29 15.83 -14.89
N ILE A 496 -13.14 16.06 -16.19
CA ILE A 496 -14.20 16.62 -17.03
C ILE A 496 -14.94 15.43 -17.65
N VAL A 497 -16.14 15.16 -17.14
CA VAL A 497 -17.15 14.31 -17.78
C VAL A 497 -17.82 15.16 -18.86
N VAL A 498 -17.76 14.73 -20.12
CA VAL A 498 -18.56 15.31 -21.21
C VAL A 498 -19.73 14.36 -21.46
N PRO A 499 -20.99 14.79 -21.31
CA PRO A 499 -22.14 13.98 -21.68
C PRO A 499 -22.30 13.93 -23.20
N HIS A 500 -22.65 12.74 -23.71
CA HIS A 500 -23.01 12.50 -25.10
C HIS A 500 -24.20 13.35 -25.54
N ILE A 501 -24.06 14.02 -26.70
CA ILE A 501 -25.15 14.31 -27.65
C ILE A 501 -24.64 13.93 -29.04
#